data_AF-A0AAQ3MDU9-F1
#
_entry.id   AF-A0AAQ3MDU9-F1
#
_cell.length_a   1.000
_cell.length_b   1.000
_cell.length_c   1.000
_cell.angle_alpha   90.00
_cell.angle_beta   90.00
_cell.angle_gamma   90.00
#
_symmetry.space_group_name_H-M   'P 1'
#
loop_
_entity.id
_entity.type
_entity.pdbx_description
1 polymer ?
#
loop_
_entity_poly.entity_id
_entity_poly.type
_entity_poly.pdbx_seq_one_letter_code
_entity_poly.pdbx_strand_id
1 'polypeptide(L)'
;MSTALLLALLFPSTLPSSPALLAQANCTPLQVVGGSGTSVTKTVTPGGAGPFFRDNWNTDFAVPADATFRRYVARVQSTSGNTTYQAGLNLKYSNGTVDQSFSGSLYLPSNLSKELTGLPRRDSQPFQVNVNLGGIDAVGSSYILTVLGCY
;
A
#
# COMPACT_ATOMS: atom_id res chain seq x y z
N MET A 1 3.97 20.86 62.07
CA MET A 1 4.95 20.85 60.97
C MET A 1 4.46 19.87 59.92
N SER A 2 4.52 20.26 58.64
CA SER A 2 4.45 19.45 57.40
C SER A 2 3.44 19.97 56.39
N THR A 3 3.94 20.92 55.61
CA THR A 3 3.40 21.38 54.33
C THR A 3 3.62 20.34 53.25
N ALA A 4 2.56 19.96 52.54
CA ALA A 4 2.63 19.16 51.32
C ALA A 4 3.14 20.01 50.15
N LEU A 5 4.13 19.50 49.43
CA LEU A 5 4.64 20.11 48.19
C LEU A 5 4.36 19.13 47.04
N LEU A 6 3.36 19.45 46.21
CA LEU A 6 3.07 18.73 44.96
C LEU A 6 3.84 19.42 43.83
N LEU A 7 4.87 18.74 43.30
CA LEU A 7 5.59 19.16 42.09
C LEU A 7 4.91 18.51 40.86
N ALA A 8 4.23 19.32 40.05
CA ALA A 8 3.72 18.90 38.75
C ALA A 8 4.82 19.05 37.69
N LEU A 9 5.37 17.93 37.20
CA LEU A 9 6.34 17.91 36.10
C LEU A 9 5.60 17.99 34.76
N LEU A 10 5.71 19.13 34.09
CA LEU A 10 5.26 19.34 32.71
C LEU A 10 6.29 18.74 31.76
N PHE A 11 6.00 17.55 31.21
CA PHE A 11 6.80 16.97 30.14
C PHE A 11 6.37 17.56 28.78
N PRO A 12 7.27 18.17 27.99
CA PRO A 12 6.96 18.57 26.63
C PRO A 12 6.86 17.32 25.74
N SER A 13 5.65 17.03 25.28
CA SER A 13 5.39 15.98 24.28
C SER A 13 6.01 16.38 22.95
N THR A 14 7.13 15.77 22.60
CA THR A 14 7.70 15.87 21.25
C THR A 14 6.89 14.96 20.33
N LEU A 15 6.14 15.56 19.40
CA LEU A 15 5.43 14.83 18.35
C LEU A 15 6.45 14.22 17.38
N PRO A 16 6.45 12.90 17.14
CA PRO A 16 7.28 12.30 16.10
C PRO A 16 6.77 12.75 14.73
N SER A 17 7.55 13.57 14.05
CA SER A 17 7.38 13.86 12.62
C SER A 17 7.59 12.57 11.83
N SER A 18 6.49 11.99 11.35
CA SER A 18 6.54 10.84 10.45
C SER A 18 7.32 11.23 9.19
N PRO A 19 8.24 10.39 8.68
CA PRO A 19 8.96 10.69 7.45
C PRO A 19 7.94 10.77 6.32
N ALA A 20 7.75 11.98 5.78
CA ALA A 20 7.04 12.17 4.54
C ALA A 20 7.82 11.40 3.47
N LEU A 21 7.26 10.26 3.01
CA LEU A 21 7.64 9.63 1.76
C LEU A 21 7.68 10.75 0.72
N LEU A 22 8.89 11.09 0.26
CA LEU A 22 9.12 12.11 -0.76
C LEU A 22 8.10 11.90 -1.87
N ALA A 23 7.08 12.75 -1.92
CA ALA A 23 6.15 12.78 -3.02
C ALA A 23 6.99 13.03 -4.26
N GLN A 24 7.09 12.02 -5.12
CA GLN A 24 7.69 12.20 -6.44
C GLN A 24 6.96 13.41 -7.03
N ALA A 25 7.71 14.44 -7.47
CA ALA A 25 7.13 15.66 -7.98
C ALA A 25 6.02 15.28 -8.98
N ASN A 26 4.78 15.66 -8.69
CA ASN A 26 3.57 15.31 -9.45
C ASN A 26 2.84 13.98 -9.14
N CYS A 27 3.04 13.38 -7.96
CA CYS A 27 2.28 12.21 -7.50
C CYS A 27 1.52 12.49 -6.20
N THR A 28 0.31 11.95 -6.08
CA THR A 28 -0.49 11.97 -4.85
C THR A 28 -0.78 10.55 -4.36
N PRO A 29 -0.62 10.28 -3.06
CA PRO A 29 -0.91 8.97 -2.50
C PRO A 29 -2.43 8.73 -2.41
N LEU A 30 -2.86 7.53 -2.78
CA LEU A 30 -4.27 7.11 -2.80
C LEU A 30 -4.69 6.53 -1.45
N GLN A 31 -5.98 6.68 -1.11
CA GLN A 31 -6.54 6.16 0.15
C GLN A 31 -6.74 4.64 0.08
N VAL A 32 -6.41 3.93 1.15
CA VAL A 32 -6.67 2.49 1.27
C VAL A 32 -8.17 2.26 1.46
N VAL A 33 -8.77 1.37 0.66
CA VAL A 33 -10.17 0.97 0.82
C VAL A 33 -10.30 0.04 2.01
N GLY A 34 -11.23 0.35 2.93
CA GLY A 34 -11.48 -0.44 4.14
C GLY A 34 -10.43 -0.28 5.24
N GLY A 35 -9.50 0.67 5.11
CA GLY A 35 -8.51 1.03 6.11
C GLY A 35 -8.47 2.54 6.38
N SER A 36 -7.44 3.00 7.09
CA SER A 36 -7.18 4.42 7.31
C SER A 36 -5.87 4.85 6.65
N GLY A 37 -5.87 6.04 6.04
CA GLY A 37 -4.69 6.62 5.41
C GLY A 37 -4.35 6.01 4.05
N THR A 38 -3.12 6.27 3.60
CA THR A 38 -2.68 6.00 2.22
C THR A 38 -1.64 4.89 2.08
N SER A 39 -1.35 4.20 3.18
CA SER A 39 -0.37 3.12 3.23
C SER A 39 -0.86 2.01 4.13
N VAL A 40 -0.50 0.77 3.81
CA VAL A 40 -0.84 -0.40 4.62
C VAL A 40 0.39 -1.27 4.82
N THR A 41 0.55 -1.79 6.03
CA THR A 41 1.53 -2.83 6.35
C THR A 41 0.83 -4.17 6.38
N LYS A 42 1.36 -5.16 5.64
CA LYS A 42 0.75 -6.49 5.56
C LYS A 42 1.82 -7.57 5.71
N THR A 43 1.42 -8.67 6.34
CA THR A 43 2.17 -9.93 6.38
C THR A 43 1.42 -10.95 5.53
N VAL A 44 2.07 -11.53 4.53
CA VAL A 44 1.43 -12.45 3.59
C VAL A 44 0.95 -13.70 4.33
N THR A 45 -0.34 -14.01 4.23
CA THR A 45 -0.89 -15.28 4.71
C THR A 45 -0.81 -16.35 3.63
N PRO A 46 -0.81 -17.65 3.98
CA PRO A 46 -0.95 -18.71 3.01
C PRO A 46 -2.16 -18.48 2.09
N GLY A 47 -2.00 -18.77 0.80
CA GLY A 47 -3.11 -18.82 -0.15
C GLY A 47 -4.16 -19.81 0.38
N GLY A 48 -5.44 -19.42 0.34
CA GLY A 48 -6.51 -20.12 1.05
C GLY A 48 -6.56 -21.63 0.79
N ALA A 49 -6.03 -22.43 1.71
CA ALA A 49 -6.14 -23.88 1.70
C ALA A 49 -7.46 -24.29 2.38
N GLY A 50 -8.59 -24.01 1.74
CA GLY A 50 -9.92 -24.48 2.16
C GLY A 50 -10.94 -23.38 2.48
N PRO A 51 -12.20 -23.75 2.78
CA PRO A 51 -13.34 -22.83 2.84
C PRO A 51 -13.30 -21.81 3.99
N PHE A 52 -12.40 -21.99 4.96
CA PHE A 52 -12.29 -21.16 6.16
C PHE A 52 -11.08 -20.22 6.17
N PHE A 53 -10.08 -20.45 5.31
CA PHE A 53 -8.86 -19.65 5.28
C PHE A 53 -8.88 -18.78 4.03
N ARG A 54 -9.20 -17.49 4.19
CA ARG A 54 -9.06 -16.50 3.12
C ARG A 54 -7.63 -15.96 3.14
N ASP A 55 -7.02 -15.83 1.97
CA ASP A 55 -5.77 -15.09 1.87
C ASP A 55 -5.98 -13.59 2.14
N ASN A 56 -4.89 -12.88 2.34
CA ASN A 56 -4.89 -11.43 2.46
C ASN A 56 -4.13 -10.75 1.31
N TRP A 57 -4.06 -11.36 0.12
CA TRP A 57 -3.13 -10.88 -0.91
C TRP A 57 -3.62 -9.59 -1.59
N ASN A 58 -4.93 -9.35 -1.59
CA ASN A 58 -5.54 -8.19 -2.22
C ASN A 58 -5.52 -6.95 -1.32
N THR A 59 -5.14 -5.81 -1.90
CA THR A 59 -5.29 -4.49 -1.31
C THR A 59 -5.85 -3.55 -2.35
N ASP A 60 -6.87 -2.78 -1.97
CA ASP A 60 -7.57 -1.87 -2.85
C ASP A 60 -7.31 -0.42 -2.43
N PHE A 61 -7.09 0.45 -3.41
CA PHE A 61 -6.87 1.89 -3.22
C PHE A 61 -7.87 2.68 -4.04
N ALA A 62 -8.56 3.63 -3.39
CA ALA A 62 -9.58 4.45 -4.02
C ALA A 62 -8.94 5.53 -4.87
N VAL A 63 -9.44 5.67 -6.10
CA VAL A 63 -9.09 6.78 -6.99
C VAL A 63 -10.17 7.86 -6.85
N PRO A 64 -9.81 9.12 -6.59
CA PRO A 64 -10.78 10.23 -6.57
C PRO A 64 -11.55 10.33 -7.89
N ALA A 65 -12.85 10.64 -7.82
CA ALA A 65 -13.71 10.67 -9.01
C ALA A 65 -13.32 11.76 -10.03
N ASP A 66 -12.67 12.83 -9.57
CA ASP A 66 -12.15 13.95 -10.35
C ASP A 66 -10.68 13.79 -10.75
N ALA A 67 -10.06 12.64 -10.47
CA ALA A 67 -8.67 12.37 -10.79
C ALA A 67 -8.42 12.44 -12.30
N THR A 68 -7.23 12.93 -12.67
CA THR A 68 -6.75 12.95 -14.07
C THR A 68 -5.33 12.39 -14.18
N PHE A 69 -5.03 11.36 -13.40
CA PHE A 69 -3.72 10.72 -13.38
C PHE A 69 -3.38 10.05 -14.72
N ARG A 70 -2.11 10.13 -15.10
CA ARG A 70 -1.55 9.50 -16.30
C ARG A 70 -0.89 8.15 -16.02
N ARG A 71 -0.56 7.89 -14.76
CA ARG A 71 0.00 6.61 -14.30
C ARG A 71 -0.34 6.36 -12.83
N TYR A 72 -0.42 5.09 -12.48
CA TYR A 72 -0.57 4.60 -11.13
C TYR A 72 0.68 3.81 -10.75
N VAL A 73 1.27 4.13 -9.61
CA VAL A 73 2.49 3.46 -9.12
C VAL A 73 2.23 2.81 -7.79
N ALA A 74 2.28 1.49 -7.74
CA ALA A 74 2.29 0.74 -6.50
C ALA A 74 3.74 0.57 -6.03
N ARG A 75 4.09 1.22 -4.93
CA ARG A 75 5.39 1.09 -4.28
C ARG A 75 5.29 0.06 -3.16
N VAL A 76 6.11 -0.98 -3.26
CA VAL A 76 6.20 -2.08 -2.30
C VAL A 76 7.56 -2.00 -1.62
N GLN A 77 7.58 -1.86 -0.30
CA GLN A 77 8.80 -1.83 0.50
C GLN A 77 8.86 -3.06 1.40
N SER A 78 9.95 -3.84 1.32
CA SER A 78 10.12 -4.96 2.25
C SER A 78 10.42 -4.43 3.64
N THR A 79 9.71 -4.98 4.64
CA THR A 79 10.02 -4.82 6.07
C THR A 79 10.51 -6.13 6.69
N SER A 80 10.80 -7.13 5.84
CA SER A 80 11.25 -8.46 6.21
C SER A 80 12.43 -8.89 5.31
N GLY A 81 12.75 -10.18 5.30
CA GLY A 81 13.84 -10.73 4.49
C GLY A 81 13.61 -10.61 2.97
N ASN A 82 14.58 -11.14 2.21
CA ASN A 82 14.47 -11.24 0.76
C ASN A 82 13.38 -12.26 0.41
N THR A 83 12.47 -11.90 -0.49
CA THR A 83 11.48 -12.85 -1.01
C THR A 83 11.04 -12.50 -2.42
N THR A 84 10.36 -13.43 -3.07
CA THR A 84 9.71 -13.24 -4.36
C THR A 84 8.20 -13.35 -4.17
N TYR A 85 7.50 -12.27 -4.49
CA TYR A 85 6.04 -12.24 -4.47
C TYR A 85 5.49 -12.69 -5.83
N GLN A 86 4.38 -13.42 -5.84
CA GLN A 86 3.47 -13.39 -6.96
C GLN A 86 2.66 -12.10 -6.86
N ALA A 87 2.81 -11.24 -7.86
CA ALA A 87 2.37 -9.86 -7.82
C ALA A 87 1.44 -9.54 -9.00
N GLY A 88 0.45 -8.69 -8.73
CA GLY A 88 -0.49 -8.19 -9.72
C GLY A 88 -0.84 -6.74 -9.46
N LEU A 89 -1.04 -5.97 -10.53
CA LEU A 89 -1.57 -4.61 -10.49
C LEU A 89 -2.74 -4.50 -11.47
N ASN A 90 -3.91 -4.20 -10.94
CA ASN A 90 -5.16 -4.14 -11.70
C ASN A 90 -5.81 -2.76 -11.58
N LEU A 91 -6.28 -2.21 -12.70
CA LEU A 91 -7.05 -0.97 -12.75
C LEU A 91 -8.52 -1.32 -12.96
N LYS A 92 -9.38 -1.02 -11.99
CA LYS A 92 -10.81 -1.35 -12.01
C LYS A 92 -11.63 -0.15 -12.47
N TYR A 93 -12.48 -0.35 -13.48
CA TYR A 93 -13.27 0.70 -14.11
C TYR A 93 -14.76 0.62 -13.74
N SER A 94 -15.45 1.76 -13.75
CA SER A 94 -16.86 1.87 -13.35
C SER A 94 -17.82 1.10 -14.26
N ASN A 95 -17.41 0.79 -15.49
CA ASN A 95 -18.14 -0.08 -16.41
C ASN A 95 -17.97 -1.59 -16.11
N GLY A 96 -17.35 -1.95 -14.99
CA GLY A 96 -17.12 -3.33 -14.56
C GLY A 96 -15.91 -4.02 -15.20
N THR A 97 -15.19 -3.35 -16.11
CA THR A 97 -13.98 -3.92 -16.72
C THR A 97 -12.74 -3.71 -15.85
N VAL A 98 -11.73 -4.56 -16.07
CA VAL A 98 -10.46 -4.52 -15.33
C VAL A 98 -9.30 -4.63 -16.31
N ASP A 99 -8.33 -3.73 -16.19
CA ASP A 99 -7.07 -3.82 -16.93
C ASP A 99 -5.97 -4.38 -16.00
N GLN A 100 -5.43 -5.54 -16.36
CA GLN A 100 -4.28 -6.13 -15.66
C GLN A 100 -2.99 -5.48 -16.18
N SER A 101 -2.55 -4.43 -15.49
CA SER A 101 -1.34 -3.68 -15.84
C SER A 101 -0.06 -4.45 -15.57
N PHE A 102 -0.07 -5.33 -14.57
CA PHE A 102 1.05 -6.22 -14.25
C PHE A 102 0.54 -7.55 -13.73
N SER A 103 1.20 -8.64 -14.13
CA SER A 103 1.07 -9.96 -13.51
C SER A 103 2.38 -10.72 -13.68
N GLY A 104 2.93 -11.20 -12.58
CA GLY A 104 4.17 -11.98 -12.59
C GLY A 104 4.86 -11.98 -11.25
N SER A 105 6.12 -12.40 -11.26
CA SER A 105 6.93 -12.47 -10.05
C SER A 105 7.66 -11.14 -9.77
N LEU A 106 7.66 -10.72 -8.51
CA LEU A 106 8.35 -9.53 -8.02
C LEU A 106 9.37 -9.92 -6.95
N TYR A 107 10.65 -9.96 -7.32
CA TYR A 107 11.73 -10.11 -6.35
C TYR A 107 11.93 -8.81 -5.57
N LEU A 108 11.80 -8.90 -4.24
CA LEU A 108 11.93 -7.77 -3.33
C LEU A 108 13.02 -8.06 -2.30
N PRO A 109 14.21 -7.44 -2.43
CA PRO A 109 15.26 -7.56 -1.44
C PRO A 109 14.85 -6.91 -0.10
N SER A 110 15.44 -7.40 0.99
CA SER A 110 15.31 -6.89 2.34
C SER A 110 15.57 -5.39 2.39
N ASN A 111 14.69 -4.65 3.05
CA ASN A 111 14.75 -3.20 3.24
C ASN A 111 14.79 -2.36 1.95
N LEU A 112 14.53 -2.96 0.78
CA LEU A 112 14.45 -2.24 -0.50
C LEU A 112 13.00 -2.08 -0.95
N SER A 113 12.79 -1.12 -1.85
CA SER A 113 11.51 -0.86 -2.50
C SER A 113 11.54 -1.26 -3.97
N LYS A 114 10.41 -1.71 -4.49
CA LYS A 114 10.14 -1.89 -5.91
C LYS A 114 8.81 -1.24 -6.29
N GLU A 115 8.67 -0.96 -7.57
CA GLU A 115 7.49 -0.29 -8.11
C GLU A 115 6.84 -1.15 -9.20
N LEU A 116 5.51 -1.20 -9.18
CA LEU A 116 4.68 -1.69 -10.27
C LEU A 116 3.93 -0.49 -10.85
N THR A 117 3.83 -0.39 -12.17
CA THR A 117 3.21 0.75 -12.85
C THR A 117 2.03 0.30 -13.70
N GLY A 118 0.93 1.04 -13.63
CA GLY A 118 -0.24 0.87 -14.47
C GLY A 118 -0.59 2.16 -15.19
N LEU A 119 -1.00 2.04 -16.46
CA LEU A 119 -1.40 3.16 -17.29
C LEU A 119 -2.91 3.10 -17.51
N PRO A 120 -3.66 4.15 -17.14
CA PRO A 120 -5.09 4.18 -17.42
C PRO A 120 -5.35 4.32 -18.93
N ARG A 121 -6.56 3.95 -19.33
CA ARG A 121 -7.09 4.23 -20.66
C ARG A 121 -7.16 5.74 -20.90
N ARG A 122 -7.04 6.14 -22.17
CA ARG A 122 -6.98 7.55 -22.58
C ARG A 122 -8.14 8.41 -22.04
N ASP A 123 -9.36 7.88 -22.13
CA ASP A 123 -10.60 8.62 -21.86
C ASP A 123 -11.36 8.05 -20.64
N SER A 124 -10.67 7.29 -19.78
CA SER A 124 -11.31 6.66 -18.62
C SER A 124 -10.33 6.48 -17.47
N GLN A 125 -10.75 6.88 -16.27
CA GLN A 125 -10.02 6.67 -15.04
C GLN A 125 -10.58 5.46 -14.28
N PRO A 126 -9.72 4.60 -13.71
CA PRO A 126 -10.19 3.59 -12.79
C PRO A 126 -10.78 4.26 -11.55
N PHE A 127 -11.79 3.65 -10.94
CA PHE A 127 -12.27 4.08 -9.62
C PHE A 127 -11.43 3.47 -8.49
N GLN A 128 -10.66 2.42 -8.80
CA GLN A 128 -9.89 1.69 -7.81
C GLN A 128 -8.66 1.03 -8.45
N VAL A 129 -7.53 1.11 -7.75
CA VAL A 129 -6.32 0.34 -8.07
C VAL A 129 -6.23 -0.82 -7.10
N ASN A 130 -6.14 -2.03 -7.62
CA ASN A 130 -5.97 -3.24 -6.84
C ASN A 130 -4.54 -3.76 -7.00
N VAL A 131 -3.89 -4.04 -5.88
CA VAL A 131 -2.59 -4.67 -5.83
C VAL A 131 -2.76 -6.04 -5.18
N ASN A 132 -2.33 -7.09 -5.87
CA ASN A 132 -2.25 -8.43 -5.33
C ASN A 132 -0.78 -8.74 -5.02
N LEU A 133 -0.47 -9.09 -3.77
CA LEU A 133 0.88 -9.49 -3.36
C LEU A 133 0.78 -10.70 -2.43
N GLY A 134 1.28 -11.83 -2.91
CA GLY A 134 1.37 -13.06 -2.14
C GLY A 134 2.29 -14.09 -2.80
N GLY A 135 1.85 -15.34 -2.85
CA GLY A 135 2.67 -16.48 -3.29
C GLY A 135 3.20 -17.29 -2.12
N ILE A 136 3.45 -18.58 -2.36
CA ILE A 136 3.87 -19.53 -1.31
C ILE A 136 5.23 -19.16 -0.70
N ASP A 137 6.17 -18.65 -1.51
CA ASP A 137 7.49 -18.22 -1.07
C ASP A 137 7.47 -16.93 -0.24
N ALA A 138 6.38 -16.16 -0.36
CA ALA A 138 6.20 -14.89 0.35
C ALA A 138 5.48 -15.05 1.69
N VAL A 139 4.93 -16.22 2.02
CA VAL A 139 4.20 -16.46 3.27
C VAL A 139 5.04 -16.08 4.48
N GLY A 140 4.47 -15.29 5.40
CA GLY A 140 5.15 -14.76 6.57
C GLY A 140 6.04 -13.54 6.30
N SER A 141 6.31 -13.22 5.03
CA SER A 141 7.01 -11.99 4.66
C SER A 141 6.08 -10.78 4.82
N SER A 142 6.68 -9.66 5.22
CA SER A 142 5.97 -8.42 5.48
C SER A 142 6.46 -7.29 4.59
N TYR A 143 5.53 -6.42 4.20
CA TYR A 143 5.79 -5.27 3.36
C TYR A 143 4.91 -4.07 3.75
N ILE A 144 5.36 -2.88 3.36
CA ILE A 144 4.56 -1.66 3.32
C ILE A 144 4.17 -1.42 1.86
N LEU A 145 2.89 -1.12 1.63
CA LEU A 145 2.33 -0.85 0.31
C LEU A 145 1.68 0.54 0.30
N THR A 146 2.06 1.32 -0.70
CA THR A 146 1.46 2.62 -1.02
C THR A 146 1.18 2.65 -2.52
N VAL A 147 0.02 3.21 -2.92
CA VAL A 147 -0.27 3.48 -4.33
C VAL A 147 -0.33 4.99 -4.55
N LEU A 148 0.32 5.43 -5.62
CA LEU A 148 0.37 6.82 -6.04
C LEU A 148 -0.37 7.00 -7.37
N GLY A 149 -1.18 8.04 -7.49
CA GLY A 149 -1.63 8.56 -8.79
C GLY A 149 -0.72 9.71 -9.22
N CYS A 150 -0.22 9.70 -10.45
CA CYS A 150 0.72 10.72 -10.93
C CYS A 150 0.29 11.36 -12.24
N TYR A 151 0.58 12.64 -12.43
CA TYR A 151 0.26 13.40 -13.65
C TYR A 151 1.44 13.52 -14.63
#